data_AF-A0A960E517-F1
#
_entry.id   AF-A0A960E517-F1
#
_cell.length_a   1.000
_cell.length_b   1.000
_cell.length_c   1.000
_cell.angle_alpha   90.00
_cell.angle_beta   90.00
_cell.angle_gamma   90.00
#
_symmetry.space_group_name_H-M   'P 1'
#
loop_
_entity.id
_entity.type
_entity.pdbx_description
1 polymer ?
#
loop_
_entity_poly.entity_id
_entity_poly.type
_entity_poly.pdbx_seq_one_letter_code
_entity_poly.pdbx_strand_id
1 'polypeptide(L)'
;MAFSEEHCRAWLGEHAPGEHLVSYLVTQTWAPQNTHAVGLDTNLHFSGTEIVRDKAAELGLLEENKVGLFEDKTFLALTQGRIIYGSRNWRDRPKKLLHAAPAEDFAIHWVDEDYGAGTHLRHLLLDFGGGAWRTDRVGLRAMKQNTAEKHNVEPFFAALGDRAHQIA
;
A
#
# COMPACT_ATOMS: atom_id res chain seq x y z
N MET A 1 11.90 1.37 14.76
CA MET A 1 12.44 0.39 13.78
C MET A 1 11.51 0.39 12.58
N ALA A 2 12.05 0.26 11.36
CA ALA A 2 11.21 0.10 10.17
C ALA A 2 10.52 -1.28 10.21
N PHE A 3 9.27 -1.36 9.75
CA PHE A 3 8.57 -2.64 9.63
C PHE A 3 9.28 -3.50 8.58
N SER A 4 9.69 -4.70 8.97
CA SER A 4 10.50 -5.61 8.16
C SER A 4 9.75 -6.93 7.90
N GLU A 5 10.35 -7.80 7.10
CA GLU A 5 9.82 -9.13 6.80
C GLU A 5 9.57 -9.96 8.07
N GLU A 6 10.50 -9.91 9.04
CA GLU A 6 10.37 -10.60 10.32
C GLU A 6 9.12 -10.16 11.08
N HIS A 7 8.85 -8.84 11.10
CA HIS A 7 7.63 -8.30 11.71
C HIS A 7 6.37 -8.79 10.98
N CYS A 8 6.41 -8.88 9.64
CA CYS A 8 5.32 -9.42 8.84
C CYS A 8 5.06 -10.89 9.15
N ARG A 9 6.12 -11.71 9.22
CA ARG A 9 6.02 -13.15 9.55
C ARG A 9 5.46 -13.36 10.95
N ALA A 10 5.93 -12.59 11.94
CA ALA A 10 5.39 -12.64 13.30
C ALA A 10 3.89 -12.27 13.33
N TRP A 11 3.50 -11.22 12.60
CA TRP A 11 2.10 -10.82 12.47
C TRP A 11 1.25 -11.94 11.85
N LEU A 12 1.71 -12.55 10.77
CA LEU A 12 1.01 -13.68 10.13
C LEU A 12 0.89 -14.88 11.07
N GLY A 13 1.92 -15.19 11.85
CA GLY A 13 1.85 -16.27 12.85
C GLY A 13 0.77 -16.06 13.91
N GLU A 14 0.46 -14.80 14.26
CA GLU A 14 -0.59 -14.44 15.21
C GLU A 14 -2.00 -14.44 14.58
N HIS A 15 -2.14 -13.96 13.34
CA HIS A 15 -3.45 -13.62 12.75
C HIS A 15 -3.89 -14.52 11.58
N ALA A 16 -2.97 -15.24 10.97
CA ALA A 16 -3.22 -16.16 9.86
C ALA A 16 -2.29 -17.38 9.95
N PRO A 17 -2.42 -18.20 11.02
CA PRO A 17 -1.54 -19.33 11.24
C PRO A 17 -1.63 -20.33 10.07
N GLY A 18 -0.46 -20.77 9.61
CA GLY A 18 -0.33 -21.69 8.47
C GLY A 18 -0.06 -21.01 7.13
N GLU A 19 -0.22 -19.69 7.04
CA GLU A 19 0.14 -18.96 5.82
C GLU A 19 1.66 -18.78 5.69
N HIS A 20 2.18 -19.03 4.48
CA HIS A 20 3.58 -18.82 4.14
C HIS A 20 3.77 -17.54 3.34
N LEU A 21 4.54 -16.60 3.88
CA LEU A 21 4.84 -15.32 3.24
C LEU A 21 5.67 -15.53 1.97
N VAL A 22 5.13 -15.04 0.84
CA VAL A 22 5.82 -14.93 -0.46
C VAL A 22 6.50 -13.57 -0.57
N SER A 23 5.75 -12.49 -0.33
CA SER A 23 6.26 -11.13 -0.35
C SER A 23 5.39 -10.22 0.52
N TYR A 24 5.92 -9.10 0.98
CA TYR A 24 5.14 -8.10 1.72
C TYR A 24 5.34 -6.71 1.16
N LEU A 25 4.34 -5.85 1.29
CA LEU A 25 4.40 -4.45 0.91
C LEU A 25 3.95 -3.59 2.08
N VAL A 26 4.84 -2.73 2.53
CA VAL A 26 4.55 -1.70 3.50
C VAL A 26 3.85 -0.54 2.80
N THR A 27 2.57 -0.32 3.12
CA THR A 27 1.77 0.78 2.57
C THR A 27 1.46 1.81 3.63
N GLN A 28 1.23 3.04 3.26
CA GLN A 28 0.85 4.06 4.22
C GLN A 28 0.03 5.12 3.54
N THR A 29 -0.99 5.59 4.22
CA THR A 29 -1.63 6.86 3.90
C THR A 29 -0.72 8.02 4.36
N TRP A 30 0.56 8.01 3.95
CA TRP A 30 1.53 9.05 4.33
C TRP A 30 1.35 10.29 3.48
N ALA A 31 1.25 11.46 4.13
CA ALA A 31 1.28 12.74 3.47
C ALA A 31 2.68 13.38 3.69
N PRO A 32 3.45 13.65 2.61
CA PRO A 32 4.69 14.44 2.70
C PRO A 32 4.50 15.84 3.29
N GLN A 33 3.26 16.31 3.38
CA GLN A 33 2.87 17.56 4.04
C GLN A 33 3.39 17.66 5.49
N ASN A 34 3.66 16.53 6.16
CA ASN A 34 4.23 16.49 7.51
C ASN A 34 5.75 16.67 7.56
N THR A 35 6.42 16.88 6.43
CA THR A 35 7.84 17.18 6.36
C THR A 35 8.03 18.62 5.94
N HIS A 36 8.53 19.47 6.86
CA HIS A 36 8.83 20.90 6.65
C HIS A 36 10.07 21.11 5.76
N ALA A 37 10.04 20.51 4.58
CA ALA A 37 11.07 20.58 3.59
C ALA A 37 11.09 21.97 2.94
N VAL A 38 12.28 22.59 2.86
CA VAL A 38 12.44 23.85 2.14
C VAL A 38 12.08 23.64 0.66
N GLY A 39 11.08 24.38 0.18
CA GLY A 39 10.59 24.31 -1.21
C GLY A 39 9.48 23.29 -1.48
N LEU A 40 9.00 22.57 -0.47
CA LEU A 40 7.81 21.74 -0.60
C LEU A 40 6.57 22.56 -0.27
N ASP A 41 5.60 22.60 -1.20
CA ASP A 41 4.31 23.21 -0.92
C ASP A 41 3.60 22.40 0.18
N THR A 42 3.19 23.06 1.26
CA THR A 42 2.43 22.39 2.33
C THR A 42 0.99 22.08 1.91
N ASN A 43 0.53 22.64 0.79
CA ASN A 43 -0.79 22.39 0.17
C ASN A 43 -0.72 21.41 -1.00
N LEU A 44 0.20 20.45 -0.97
CA LEU A 44 0.30 19.40 -2.00
C LEU A 44 -1.06 18.74 -2.24
N HIS A 45 -1.61 18.98 -3.42
CA HIS A 45 -2.73 18.24 -3.97
C HIS A 45 -2.20 16.95 -4.58
N PHE A 46 -2.67 15.81 -4.07
CA PHE A 46 -2.21 14.51 -4.54
C PHE A 46 -3.05 14.05 -5.75
N SER A 47 -2.71 14.52 -6.95
CA SER A 47 -3.43 14.17 -8.19
C SER A 47 -3.51 12.66 -8.41
N GLY A 48 -2.51 11.90 -8.00
CA GLY A 48 -2.50 10.43 -8.09
C GLY A 48 -3.56 9.78 -7.22
N THR A 49 -4.06 10.45 -6.17
CA THR A 49 -5.23 9.99 -5.42
C THR A 49 -6.51 10.09 -6.25
N GLU A 50 -6.65 11.10 -7.10
CA GLU A 50 -7.78 11.22 -8.01
C GLU A 50 -7.66 10.19 -9.13
N ILE A 51 -6.47 10.04 -9.74
CA ILE A 51 -6.20 9.04 -10.78
C ILE A 51 -6.56 7.61 -10.33
N VAL A 52 -6.17 7.21 -9.11
CA VAL A 52 -6.52 5.86 -8.60
C VAL A 52 -8.01 5.72 -8.25
N ARG A 53 -8.69 6.82 -7.90
CA ARG A 53 -10.15 6.81 -7.65
C ARG A 53 -10.93 6.71 -8.94
N ASP A 54 -10.53 7.45 -9.96
CA ASP A 54 -11.11 7.35 -11.30
C ASP A 54 -10.89 5.94 -11.83
N LYS A 55 -9.69 5.37 -11.62
CA LYS A 55 -9.44 3.97 -11.98
C LYS A 55 -10.35 3.00 -11.23
N ALA A 56 -10.59 3.21 -9.95
CA ALA A 56 -11.51 2.37 -9.18
C ALA A 56 -12.94 2.46 -9.73
N ALA A 57 -13.40 3.66 -10.08
CA ALA A 57 -14.69 3.86 -10.70
C ALA A 57 -14.81 3.18 -12.08
N GLU A 58 -13.77 3.24 -12.92
CA GLU A 58 -13.70 2.51 -14.19
C GLU A 58 -13.86 0.99 -14.00
N LEU A 59 -13.28 0.44 -12.94
CA LEU A 59 -13.36 -0.98 -12.60
C LEU A 59 -14.70 -1.36 -11.92
N GLY A 60 -15.61 -0.40 -11.71
CA GLY A 60 -16.88 -0.62 -11.03
C GLY A 60 -16.76 -0.85 -9.52
N LEU A 61 -15.66 -0.40 -8.91
CA LEU A 61 -15.42 -0.54 -7.48
C LEU A 61 -16.18 0.54 -6.70
N LEU A 62 -17.20 0.14 -5.96
CA LEU A 62 -18.10 1.04 -5.24
C LEU A 62 -17.50 1.56 -3.94
N GLU A 63 -17.69 2.85 -3.64
CA GLU A 63 -17.15 3.50 -2.44
C GLU A 63 -17.56 2.82 -1.12
N GLU A 64 -18.78 2.25 -1.05
CA GLU A 64 -19.25 1.52 0.13
C GLU A 64 -18.45 0.24 0.45
N ASN A 65 -17.72 -0.30 -0.52
CA ASN A 65 -16.90 -1.50 -0.37
C ASN A 65 -15.45 -1.20 0.01
N LYS A 66 -15.13 0.06 0.33
CA LYS A 66 -13.77 0.44 0.72
C LYS A 66 -13.35 -0.20 2.04
N VAL A 67 -12.19 -0.83 2.01
CA VAL A 67 -11.58 -1.49 3.17
C VAL A 67 -10.81 -0.50 4.04
N GLY A 68 -11.16 -0.42 5.32
CA GLY A 68 -10.34 0.20 6.37
C GLY A 68 -10.11 1.71 6.24
N LEU A 69 -11.09 2.47 5.73
CA LEU A 69 -11.03 3.91 5.40
C LEU A 69 -10.11 4.82 6.24
N PHE A 70 -10.01 4.60 7.55
CA PHE A 70 -9.26 5.45 8.49
C PHE A 70 -7.96 4.85 9.03
N GLU A 71 -7.59 3.66 8.57
CA GLU A 71 -6.41 2.96 9.06
C GLU A 71 -5.16 3.50 8.39
N ASP A 72 -4.23 4.04 9.15
CA ASP A 72 -2.92 4.45 8.64
C ASP A 72 -1.86 3.35 8.93
N LYS A 73 -0.70 3.46 8.28
CA LYS A 73 0.46 2.58 8.52
C LYS A 73 0.11 1.10 8.39
N THR A 74 -0.32 0.72 7.21
CA THR A 74 -0.83 -0.61 6.87
C THR A 74 0.18 -1.42 6.08
N PHE A 75 -0.08 -2.70 5.86
CA PHE A 75 0.76 -3.54 5.02
C PHE A 75 -0.08 -4.58 4.32
N LEU A 76 0.49 -5.08 3.22
CA LEU A 76 0.03 -6.25 2.49
C LEU A 76 1.03 -7.39 2.73
N ALA A 77 0.52 -8.58 2.99
CA ALA A 77 1.26 -9.82 2.95
C ALA A 77 0.67 -10.69 1.84
N LEU A 78 1.44 -10.88 0.77
CA LEU A 78 1.14 -11.87 -0.26
C LEU A 78 1.67 -13.21 0.24
N THR A 79 0.77 -14.17 0.36
CA THR A 79 1.07 -15.56 0.71
C THR A 79 0.82 -16.45 -0.51
N GLN A 80 1.02 -17.75 -0.37
CA GLN A 80 0.73 -18.69 -1.45
C GLN A 80 -0.77 -18.77 -1.79
N GLY A 81 -1.66 -18.56 -0.80
CA GLY A 81 -3.10 -18.70 -0.99
C GLY A 81 -3.88 -17.40 -0.85
N ARG A 82 -3.33 -16.37 -0.21
CA ARG A 82 -4.06 -15.16 0.18
C ARG A 82 -3.26 -13.89 0.00
N ILE A 83 -3.98 -12.80 -0.22
CA ILE A 83 -3.51 -11.47 0.16
C ILE A 83 -4.08 -11.14 1.53
N ILE A 84 -3.23 -10.66 2.44
CA ILE A 84 -3.64 -10.25 3.77
C ILE A 84 -3.30 -8.77 3.94
N TYR A 85 -4.30 -7.98 4.30
CA TYR A 85 -4.17 -6.56 4.56
C TYR A 85 -4.33 -6.28 6.05
N GLY A 86 -3.31 -5.68 6.67
CA GLY A 86 -3.27 -5.49 8.11
C GLY A 86 -2.73 -4.12 8.53
N SER A 87 -3.01 -3.71 9.76
CA SER A 87 -2.37 -2.55 10.39
C SER A 87 -1.02 -2.94 11.00
N ARG A 88 -0.07 -1.99 11.00
CA ARG A 88 1.24 -2.13 11.64
C ARG A 88 1.30 -1.32 12.92
N ASN A 89 2.01 -1.84 13.92
CA ASN A 89 2.19 -1.12 15.18
C ASN A 89 3.31 -0.09 15.11
N TRP A 90 2.96 1.16 15.44
CA TRP A 90 3.91 2.11 16.01
C TRP A 90 3.25 2.85 17.17
N ARG A 91 3.39 2.29 18.37
CA ARG A 91 2.85 2.77 19.67
C ARG A 91 1.31 2.78 19.77
N ASP A 92 0.81 2.15 20.83
CA ASP A 92 -0.54 2.19 21.43
C ASP A 92 -1.78 1.76 20.60
N ARG A 93 -1.64 1.35 19.34
CA ARG A 93 -2.75 0.75 18.58
C ARG A 93 -2.70 -0.79 18.56
N PRO A 94 -3.83 -1.50 18.63
CA PRO A 94 -3.87 -2.94 18.38
C PRO A 94 -3.56 -3.27 16.92
N LYS A 95 -2.84 -4.37 16.70
CA LYS A 95 -2.73 -5.01 15.38
C LYS A 95 -4.13 -5.44 14.93
N LYS A 96 -4.53 -5.09 13.71
CA LYS A 96 -5.83 -5.46 13.15
C LYS A 96 -5.67 -6.10 11.79
N LEU A 97 -6.35 -7.23 11.58
CA LEU A 97 -6.66 -7.72 10.25
C LEU A 97 -7.71 -6.80 9.66
N LEU A 98 -7.38 -6.14 8.56
CA LEU A 98 -8.28 -5.20 7.88
C LEU A 98 -9.06 -5.90 6.77
N HIS A 99 -8.39 -6.78 6.03
CA HIS A 99 -9.03 -7.62 5.02
C HIS A 99 -8.14 -8.82 4.65
N ALA A 100 -8.75 -9.86 4.09
CA ALA A 100 -8.05 -10.96 3.45
C ALA A 100 -8.88 -11.47 2.28
N ALA A 101 -8.21 -11.81 1.19
CA ALA A 101 -8.83 -12.34 -0.02
C ALA A 101 -7.93 -13.41 -0.65
N PRO A 102 -8.43 -14.26 -1.57
CA PRO A 102 -7.59 -15.16 -2.35
C PRO A 102 -6.47 -14.40 -3.05
N ALA A 103 -5.27 -14.97 -3.08
CA ALA A 103 -4.13 -14.32 -3.71
C ALA A 103 -4.36 -14.10 -5.21
N GLU A 104 -5.07 -15.00 -5.88
CA GLU A 104 -5.35 -14.96 -7.32
C GLU A 104 -6.31 -13.82 -7.72
N ASP A 105 -7.22 -13.43 -6.82
CA ASP A 105 -8.20 -12.36 -7.06
C ASP A 105 -7.59 -10.96 -6.86
N PHE A 106 -6.44 -10.87 -6.20
CA PHE A 106 -5.83 -9.59 -5.85
C PHE A 106 -5.07 -8.96 -7.01
N ALA A 107 -5.34 -7.68 -7.27
CA ALA A 107 -4.62 -6.86 -8.23
C ALA A 107 -4.19 -5.52 -7.62
N ILE A 108 -3.12 -4.94 -8.19
CA ILE A 108 -2.70 -3.58 -7.90
C ILE A 108 -2.70 -2.77 -9.19
N HIS A 109 -3.30 -1.59 -9.13
CA HIS A 109 -3.09 -0.54 -10.12
C HIS A 109 -2.31 0.60 -9.47
N TRP A 110 -1.34 1.21 -10.17
CA TRP A 110 -0.59 2.32 -9.59
C TRP A 110 -0.27 3.43 -10.58
N VAL A 111 -0.02 4.62 -10.03
CA VAL A 111 0.59 5.74 -10.74
C VAL A 111 1.73 6.29 -9.88
N ASP A 112 2.85 6.60 -10.52
CA ASP A 112 4.00 7.25 -9.90
C ASP A 112 3.93 8.74 -10.18
N GLU A 113 4.17 9.55 -9.14
CA GLU A 113 4.14 11.00 -9.27
C GLU A 113 5.35 11.64 -8.59
N ASP A 114 5.92 12.64 -9.27
CA ASP A 114 6.96 13.52 -8.76
C ASP A 114 6.34 14.84 -8.30
N TYR A 115 6.39 15.08 -7.00
CA TYR A 115 5.88 16.29 -6.37
C TYR A 115 6.96 17.37 -6.18
N GLY A 116 8.14 17.18 -6.78
CA GLY A 116 9.27 18.07 -6.63
C GLY A 116 9.96 17.94 -5.27
N ALA A 117 11.03 18.73 -5.08
CA ALA A 117 11.84 18.75 -3.86
C ALA A 117 12.36 17.37 -3.39
N GLY A 118 12.45 16.39 -4.31
CA GLY A 118 12.87 15.02 -4.01
C GLY A 118 11.79 14.16 -3.34
N THR A 119 10.51 14.49 -3.54
CA THR A 119 9.34 13.71 -3.08
C THR A 119 8.67 13.02 -4.26
N HIS A 120 8.81 11.70 -4.32
CA HIS A 120 8.27 10.84 -5.36
C HIS A 120 7.41 9.77 -4.69
N LEU A 121 6.13 9.70 -5.06
CA LEU A 121 5.18 8.76 -4.46
C LEU A 121 4.63 7.81 -5.50
N ARG A 122 4.36 6.58 -5.08
CA ARG A 122 3.54 5.62 -5.80
C ARG A 122 2.17 5.56 -5.16
N HIS A 123 1.15 5.96 -5.90
CA HIS A 123 -0.26 5.87 -5.50
C HIS A 123 -0.80 4.52 -5.93
N LEU A 124 -1.44 3.82 -5.01
CA LEU A 124 -1.91 2.45 -5.20
C LEU A 124 -3.43 2.41 -5.13
N LEU A 125 -4.04 1.73 -6.10
CA LEU A 125 -5.34 1.08 -5.98
C LEU A 125 -5.08 -0.39 -5.68
N LEU A 126 -5.59 -0.85 -4.55
CA LEU A 126 -5.58 -2.24 -4.10
C LEU A 126 -6.96 -2.82 -4.38
N ASP A 127 -7.06 -3.72 -5.35
CA ASP A 127 -8.29 -4.46 -5.65
C ASP A 127 -8.16 -5.86 -5.04
N PHE A 128 -8.98 -6.14 -4.03
CA PHE A 128 -8.99 -7.43 -3.34
C PHE A 128 -9.87 -8.48 -4.04
N GLY A 129 -10.51 -8.13 -5.15
CA GLY A 129 -11.53 -8.95 -5.78
C GLY A 129 -12.87 -8.87 -5.05
N GLY A 130 -13.92 -9.40 -5.67
CA GLY A 130 -15.28 -9.37 -5.10
C GLY A 130 -15.85 -7.97 -4.84
N GLY A 131 -15.26 -6.93 -5.45
CA GLY A 131 -15.63 -5.53 -5.27
C GLY A 131 -15.02 -4.84 -4.05
N ALA A 132 -14.23 -5.54 -3.22
CA ALA A 132 -13.55 -4.95 -2.07
C ALA A 132 -12.24 -4.28 -2.50
N TRP A 133 -12.02 -3.04 -2.07
CA TRP A 133 -10.87 -2.28 -2.57
C TRP A 133 -10.38 -1.21 -1.60
N ARG A 134 -9.22 -0.62 -1.92
CA ARG A 134 -8.65 0.47 -1.15
C ARG A 134 -7.65 1.31 -1.94
N THR A 135 -7.51 2.59 -1.59
CA THR A 135 -6.36 3.42 -2.00
C THR A 135 -5.30 3.49 -0.92
N ASP A 136 -4.03 3.32 -1.29
CA ASP A 136 -2.88 3.48 -0.39
C ASP A 136 -1.69 4.13 -1.13
N ARG A 137 -0.58 4.40 -0.43
CA ARG A 137 0.62 4.99 -1.04
C ARG A 137 1.89 4.34 -0.53
N VAL A 138 2.94 4.44 -1.34
CA VAL A 138 4.32 4.11 -0.97
C VAL A 138 5.25 5.24 -1.39
N GLY A 139 6.20 5.61 -0.54
CA GLY A 139 7.24 6.56 -0.93
C GLY A 139 8.30 5.85 -1.78
N LEU A 140 8.56 6.33 -2.99
CA LEU A 140 9.67 5.84 -3.82
C LEU A 140 10.96 6.60 -3.51
N ARG A 141 10.82 7.92 -3.31
CA ARG A 141 11.89 8.79 -2.82
C ARG A 141 11.27 9.85 -1.92
N ALA A 142 11.81 10.04 -0.73
CA ALA A 142 11.34 11.07 0.18
C ALA A 142 12.52 11.89 0.66
N MET A 143 12.50 13.21 0.43
CA MET A 143 13.47 14.13 1.02
C MET A 143 14.92 13.70 0.78
N LYS A 144 15.22 13.30 -0.46
CA LYS A 144 16.52 12.77 -0.92
C LYS A 144 16.90 11.37 -0.39
N GLN A 145 16.07 10.73 0.42
CA GLN A 145 16.26 9.34 0.81
C GLN A 145 15.67 8.41 -0.25
N ASN A 146 16.45 7.43 -0.71
CA ASN A 146 15.92 6.34 -1.51
C ASN A 146 15.09 5.43 -0.58
N THR A 147 13.77 5.56 -0.66
CA THR A 147 12.86 4.74 0.13
C THR A 147 12.45 3.48 -0.64
N ALA A 148 12.59 3.46 -1.96
CA ALA A 148 12.36 2.27 -2.78
C ALA A 148 13.24 1.08 -2.35
N GLU A 149 14.49 1.30 -1.94
CA GLU A 149 15.35 0.23 -1.39
C GLU A 149 14.89 -0.27 -0.01
N LYS A 150 14.17 0.56 0.74
CA LYS A 150 13.62 0.22 2.07
C LYS A 150 12.22 -0.39 1.99
N HIS A 151 11.54 -0.20 0.87
CA HIS A 151 10.21 -0.71 0.62
C HIS A 151 10.32 -1.90 -0.33
N ASN A 152 9.78 -3.04 0.06
CA ASN A 152 9.78 -4.26 -0.74
C ASN A 152 8.80 -4.19 -1.94
N VAL A 153 8.70 -3.03 -2.61
CA VAL A 153 7.73 -2.71 -3.67
C VAL A 153 8.00 -3.51 -4.93
N GLU A 154 9.20 -3.38 -5.49
CA GLU A 154 9.52 -4.04 -6.76
C GLU A 154 9.46 -5.57 -6.64
N PRO A 155 10.00 -6.20 -5.57
CA PRO A 155 9.82 -7.63 -5.36
C PRO A 155 8.35 -8.04 -5.15
N PHE A 156 7.54 -7.19 -4.51
CA PHE A 156 6.11 -7.46 -4.34
C PHE A 156 5.36 -7.41 -5.68
N PHE A 157 5.63 -6.40 -6.52
CA PHE A 157 4.99 -6.26 -7.83
C PHE A 157 5.44 -7.38 -8.77
N ALA A 158 6.72 -7.74 -8.75
CA ALA A 158 7.24 -8.90 -9.47
C ALA A 158 6.56 -10.22 -9.04
N ALA A 159 6.26 -10.38 -7.75
CA ALA A 159 5.54 -11.55 -7.24
C ALA A 159 4.05 -11.57 -7.63
N LEU A 160 3.44 -10.42 -7.90
CA LEU A 160 2.08 -10.35 -8.43
C LEU A 160 2.01 -10.72 -9.92
N GLY A 161 3.05 -10.40 -10.68
CA GLY A 161 3.13 -10.70 -12.11
C GLY A 161 2.17 -9.84 -12.92
N ASP A 162 1.30 -10.50 -13.70
CA ASP A 162 0.32 -9.85 -14.59
C ASP A 162 -0.80 -9.13 -13.85
N ARG A 163 -0.94 -9.32 -12.54
CA ARG A 163 -1.92 -8.62 -11.66
C ARG A 163 -1.43 -7.26 -11.15
N ALA A 164 -0.28 -6.82 -11.64
CA ALA A 164 0.31 -5.52 -11.32
C ALA A 164 0.24 -4.63 -12.57
N HIS A 165 -0.57 -3.56 -12.52
CA HIS A 165 -0.81 -2.64 -13.64
C HIS A 165 -0.41 -1.19 -13.36
N GLN A 166 0.47 -0.63 -14.18
CA GLN A 166 0.63 0.82 -14.21
C GLN A 166 -0.57 1.46 -14.89
N ILE A 167 -1.13 2.51 -14.28
CA ILE A 167 -2.16 3.36 -14.88
C ILE A 167 -1.46 4.27 -15.90
N ALA A 168 -1.98 4.30 -17.12
CA ALA A 168 -1.43 5.05 -18.25
C ALA A 168 -1.73 6.55 -18.16
#